data_AF-A0A2D6CML7-F1
#
_entry.id   AF-A0A2D6CML7-F1
#
_cell.length_a   1.000
_cell.length_b   1.000
_cell.length_c   1.000
_cell.angle_alpha   90.00
_cell.angle_beta   90.00
_cell.angle_gamma   90.00
#
_symmetry.space_group_name_H-M   'P 1'
#
loop_
_entity.id
_entity.type
_entity.pdbx_description
1 polymer ?
#
loop_
_entity_poly.entity_id
_entity_poly.type
_entity_poly.pdbx_seq_one_letter_code
_entity_poly.pdbx_strand_id
1 'polypeptide(L)' 'MDKDQNLSNKARGKPPVPAQAMILREAVMTAYSITGSLSAATMLCSSLVDEDLPEQQQASAVLTRLHHIAMSRPKH' A
#
# COMPACT_ATOMS: atom_id res chain seq x y z
N MET A 1 18.27 -30.66 35.69
CA MET A 1 19.02 -30.55 34.43
C MET A 1 18.02 -30.66 33.30
N ASP A 2 18.15 -29.69 32.41
CA ASP A 2 17.21 -29.15 31.44
C ASP A 2 16.98 -30.04 30.21
N LYS A 3 16.01 -29.60 29.39
CA LYS A 3 15.70 -29.92 27.98
C LYS A 3 14.49 -30.85 27.76
N ASP A 4 13.53 -30.57 26.87
CA ASP A 4 13.48 -29.58 25.80
C ASP A 4 12.03 -29.51 25.23
N GLN A 5 11.60 -28.29 24.89
CA GLN A 5 10.67 -27.94 23.79
C GLN A 5 9.20 -28.43 23.83
N ASN A 6 8.35 -27.72 24.58
CA ASN A 6 6.93 -27.63 24.21
C ASN A 6 6.76 -26.52 23.16
N LEU A 7 6.61 -26.98 21.91
CA LEU A 7 6.23 -26.23 20.72
C LEU A 7 4.94 -25.41 20.94
N SER A 8 5.07 -24.17 21.39
CA SER A 8 3.92 -23.24 21.40
C SER A 8 4.30 -21.83 20.97
N ASN A 9 5.15 -21.72 19.94
CA ASN A 9 5.18 -20.53 19.11
C ASN A 9 4.35 -20.79 17.85
N LYS A 10 3.05 -21.03 18.03
CA LYS A 10 2.07 -20.84 16.96
C LYS A 10 1.85 -19.34 16.80
N ALA A 11 2.89 -18.63 16.34
CA ALA A 11 2.75 -17.30 15.78
C ALA A 11 1.83 -17.44 14.58
N ARG A 12 0.55 -17.20 14.86
CA ARG A 12 -0.61 -17.20 13.98
C ARG A 12 -0.18 -16.80 12.57
N GLY A 13 -0.16 -17.80 11.68
CA GLY A 13 0.29 -17.68 10.30
C GLY A 13 -0.52 -16.63 9.54
N LYS A 14 -0.06 -15.39 9.59
CA LYS A 14 -0.38 -14.42 8.56
C LYS A 14 0.52 -14.80 7.39
N PRO A 15 -0.02 -15.20 6.23
CA PRO A 15 0.82 -15.29 5.04
C PRO A 15 1.54 -13.94 4.89
N PRO A 16 2.82 -13.93 4.50
CA PRO A 16 3.53 -12.69 4.27
C PRO A 16 2.69 -11.86 3.30
N VAL A 17 2.22 -10.70 3.77
CA VAL A 17 1.48 -9.77 2.91
C VAL A 17 2.46 -9.38 1.81
N PRO A 18 2.13 -9.58 0.52
CA PRO A 18 3.02 -9.21 -0.56
C PRO A 18 3.45 -7.76 -0.41
N ALA A 19 4.72 -7.44 -0.65
CA ALA A 19 5.21 -6.07 -0.52
C ALA A 19 4.35 -5.06 -1.30
N GLN A 20 3.87 -5.44 -2.48
CA GLN A 20 2.90 -4.67 -3.28
C GLN A 20 1.60 -4.36 -2.53
N ALA A 21 1.04 -5.31 -1.78
CA ALA A 21 -0.21 -5.09 -1.05
C ALA A 21 -0.04 -4.09 0.10
N MET A 22 1.15 -4.00 0.71
CA MET A 22 1.45 -2.93 1.65
C MET A 22 1.52 -1.57 0.97
N ILE A 23 2.21 -1.47 -0.17
CA ILE A 23 2.35 -0.24 -0.95
C ILE A 23 0.99 0.24 -1.48
N LEU A 24 0.15 -0.67 -1.99
CA LEU A 24 -1.21 -0.35 -2.43
C LEU A 24 -2.07 0.20 -1.28
N ARG A 25 -1.92 -0.36 -0.08
CA ARG A 25 -2.62 0.15 1.11
C ARG A 25 -2.18 1.59 1.44
N GLU A 26 -0.88 1.87 1.38
CA GLU A 26 -0.35 3.23 1.58
C GLU A 26 -0.82 4.19 0.48
N ALA A 27 -0.85 3.74 -0.78
CA ALA A 27 -1.36 4.51 -1.90
C ALA A 27 -2.85 4.87 -1.67
N VAL A 28 -3.69 3.89 -1.32
CA VAL A 28 -5.11 4.13 -1.03
C VAL A 28 -5.29 5.08 0.15
N MET A 29 -4.50 4.94 1.23
CA MET A 29 -4.56 5.86 2.38
C MET A 29 -4.13 7.29 2.02
N THR A 30 -3.12 7.44 1.16
CA THR A 30 -2.67 8.74 0.67
C THR A 30 -3.74 9.38 -0.23
N ALA A 31 -4.30 8.60 -1.17
CA ALA A 31 -5.39 9.02 -2.04
C ALA A 31 -6.65 9.38 -1.25
N TYR A 32 -6.94 8.67 -0.15
CA TYR A 32 -8.03 8.99 0.75
C TYR A 32 -7.80 10.33 1.46
N SER A 33 -6.59 10.60 1.94
CA SER A 33 -6.23 11.89 2.55
C SER A 33 -6.35 13.07 1.58
N ILE A 34 -6.18 12.81 0.27
CA ILE A 34 -6.37 13.79 -0.80
C ILE A 34 -7.89 13.99 -1.05
N THR A 35 -8.62 12.91 -1.29
CA THR A 35 -9.99 12.97 -1.83
C THR A 35 -11.09 13.01 -0.78
N GLY A 36 -10.82 12.58 0.46
CA GLY A 36 -11.81 12.43 1.53
C GLY A 36 -12.82 11.30 1.33
N SER A 37 -12.68 10.47 0.29
CA SER A 37 -13.62 9.40 -0.05
C SER A 37 -12.89 8.15 -0.51
N LEU A 38 -13.27 6.98 0.03
CA LEU A 38 -12.62 5.71 -0.33
C LEU A 38 -12.87 5.36 -1.81
N SER A 39 -14.07 5.61 -2.31
CA SER A 39 -14.41 5.36 -3.71
C SER A 39 -13.57 6.23 -4.66
N ALA A 40 -13.46 7.52 -4.35
CA ALA A 40 -12.63 8.44 -5.14
C ALA A 40 -11.14 8.09 -5.04
N ALA A 41 -10.67 7.67 -3.86
CA ALA A 41 -9.30 7.21 -3.65
C ALA A 41 -8.97 5.97 -4.50
N THR A 42 -9.85 4.97 -4.52
CA THR A 42 -9.67 3.77 -5.35
C THR A 42 -9.66 4.11 -6.84
N MET A 43 -10.62 4.92 -7.30
CA MET A 43 -10.63 5.38 -8.71
C MET A 43 -9.35 6.12 -9.07
N LEU A 44 -8.89 7.02 -8.20
CA LEU A 44 -7.68 7.79 -8.44
C LEU A 44 -6.43 6.90 -8.47
N CYS A 45 -6.34 5.90 -7.58
CA CYS A 45 -5.27 4.89 -7.67
C CYS A 45 -5.32 4.13 -9.00
N SER A 46 -6.50 3.65 -9.42
CA SER A 46 -6.66 2.93 -10.69
C SER A 46 -6.27 3.77 -11.91
N SER A 47 -6.63 5.06 -11.94
CA SER A 47 -6.24 5.97 -13.02
C SER A 47 -4.74 6.28 -13.07
N LEU A 48 -4.01 6.02 -11.98
CA LEU A 48 -2.56 6.23 -11.89
C LEU A 48 -1.75 4.97 -12.17
N VAL A 49 -2.39 3.80 -12.26
CA VAL A 49 -1.73 2.55 -12.65
C VAL A 49 -1.25 2.69 -14.08
N ASP A 50 0.00 2.29 -14.29
CA ASP A 50 0.66 2.32 -15.58
C ASP A 50 0.88 0.87 -16.02
N GLU A 51 0.06 0.40 -16.95
CA GLU A 51 0.04 -1.02 -17.35
C GLU A 51 1.28 -1.43 -18.14
N ASP A 52 2.05 -0.47 -18.65
CA ASP A 52 3.34 -0.72 -19.31
C ASP A 52 4.47 -1.02 -18.30
N LEU A 53 4.27 -0.71 -17.01
CA LEU A 53 5.22 -1.05 -15.96
C LEU A 53 5.02 -2.49 -15.43
N PRO A 54 6.10 -3.17 -15.00
CA PRO A 54 6.00 -4.42 -14.26
C PRO A 54 5.11 -4.27 -13.02
N GLU A 55 4.24 -5.24 -12.74
CA GLU A 55 3.31 -5.21 -11.59
C GLU A 55 4.01 -4.81 -10.28
N GLN A 56 5.22 -5.33 -10.05
CA GLN A 56 6.03 -5.05 -8.86
C GLN A 56 6.37 -3.56 -8.68
N GLN A 57 6.41 -2.80 -9.77
CA GLN A 57 6.72 -1.38 -9.80
C GLN A 57 5.46 -0.50 -9.87
N GLN A 58 4.35 -1.02 -10.40
CA GLN A 58 3.09 -0.27 -10.55
C GLN A 58 2.62 0.35 -9.24
N ALA A 59 2.55 -0.43 -8.15
CA ALA A 59 2.13 0.07 -6.85
C ALA A 59 3.02 1.23 -6.34
N SER A 60 4.33 1.12 -6.54
CA SER A 60 5.28 2.17 -6.14
C SER A 60 5.13 3.43 -6.97
N ALA A 61 4.91 3.30 -8.28
CA ALA A 61 4.70 4.42 -9.18
C ALA A 61 3.40 5.18 -8.86
N VAL A 62 2.31 4.45 -8.55
CA VAL A 62 1.04 5.03 -8.09
C VAL A 62 1.27 5.85 -6.82
N LEU A 63 1.99 5.30 -5.83
CA LEU A 63 2.30 5.99 -4.58
C LEU A 63 3.13 7.27 -4.81
N THR A 64 4.15 7.22 -5.68
CA THR A 64 4.94 8.41 -6.04
C THR A 64 4.09 9.49 -6.69
N ARG A 65 3.22 9.13 -7.65
CA ARG A 65 2.31 10.08 -8.30
C ARG A 65 1.33 10.70 -7.30
N LEU A 66 0.81 9.92 -6.36
CA LEU A 66 -0.03 10.40 -5.27
C LEU A 66 0.68 11.41 -4.38
N HIS A 67 1.93 11.16 -4.01
CA HIS A 67 2.72 12.12 -3.23
C HIS A 67 2.91 13.43 -3.99
N HIS A 68 3.17 13.38 -5.30
CA HIS A 68 3.24 14.59 -6.12
C HIS A 68 1.91 15.37 -6.11
N ILE A 69 0.77 14.69 -6.24
CA ILE A 69 -0.56 15.32 -6.17
C ILE A 69 -0.78 15.98 -4.79
N ALA A 70 -0.44 15.28 -3.72
CA ALA A 70 -0.58 15.80 -2.36
C ALA A 70 0.29 17.04 -2.11
N MET A 71 1.55 17.02 -2.58
CA MET A 71 2.51 18.12 -2.40
C MET A 71 2.24 19.30 -3.34
N SER A 72 1.63 19.07 -4.51
CA SER A 72 1.33 20.12 -5.49
C SER A 72 0.03 20.87 -5.20
N ARG A 73 -0.67 20.54 -4.11
CA ARG A 73 -1.87 21.29 -3.71
C ARG A 73 -1.47 22.75 -3.40
N PRO A 74 -2.08 23.74 -4.06
CA PRO A 74 -1.82 25.13 -3.73
C PRO A 74 -2.23 25.37 -2.27
N LYS A 75 -1.30 25.89 -1.48
CA LYS A 75 -1.58 26.38 -0.13
C LYS A 75 -2.49 27.60 -0.31
N HIS A 76 -3.79 27.43 -0.10
CA HIS A 76 -4.75 28.52 -0.12
C HIS A 76 -4.72 29.29 1.20
#